data_AF-A0A960EWW8-F1
#
_entry.id   AF-A0A960EWW8-F1
#
_cell.length_a   1.000
_cell.length_b   1.000
_cell.length_c   1.000
_cell.angle_alpha   90.00
_cell.angle_beta   90.00
_cell.angle_gamma   90.00
#
_symmetry.space_group_name_H-M   'P 1'
#
loop_
_entity.id
_entity.type
_entity.pdbx_description
1 polymer ?
#
loop_
_entity_poly.entity_id
_entity_poly.type
_entity_poly.pdbx_seq_one_letter_code
_entity_poly.pdbx_strand_id
1 'polypeptide(L)'
;MGETSDEPVLLFTVDGVATTVPDDGASLLEVLRDRIGVHGPKDGCSPQGQCGCCTVLVDGAPRVACVTPARRVAGKVITTVDGLPADVRQGWAEALCASGGSQCGFCTPGIVTRLAALRAKTGGTADHAQVHRALQAHLCRCTGWQTIVEAWDNLGVSPPARDLEAASRRAAIEGRTPQRVGPEVALGRGGFAEDTAPEGALVAVPNPTGGWIVAETLTEARRLAGKVQGRRTTVNAEPPIGMPEGDWVATLRTSWVEPAYLEADATWCEPGGEPASLLANGGAFGGKLDSPVGEVARRLADEHGRPVRVLWSREDVVRHGPKRPPLAAGVRPDGTGVIRVARTPGIVDAIVAYAPGFTVEEVDVPGPPTSSKLRAAGWAEAAMLLAAAGGAQEVVSPDGGRASARIEGGRILVTVEAGTVLDEIVLRSYAVGAAHMAFGWVTSEGLAVDADGAVGDLTIRSFGVPRAVDTPLIEVDVVDGQGPAVNGSDAVFTAVAAAVWLHKGTPERLPAGMGL
;
A
#
# COMPACT_ATOMS: atom_id res chain seq x y z
N MET A 1 -17.54 -33.81 -39.55
CA MET A 1 -16.28 -34.17 -38.85
C MET A 1 -15.55 -32.86 -38.65
N GLY A 2 -15.76 -32.22 -37.50
CA GLY A 2 -15.16 -30.93 -37.19
C GLY A 2 -13.72 -31.13 -36.77
N GLU A 3 -12.81 -30.36 -37.37
CA GLU A 3 -11.42 -30.27 -36.97
C GLU A 3 -11.37 -29.82 -35.50
N THR A 4 -11.01 -30.74 -34.60
CA THR A 4 -10.55 -30.38 -33.26
C THR A 4 -9.26 -29.57 -33.44
N SER A 5 -9.32 -28.27 -33.19
CA SER A 5 -8.13 -27.44 -33.12
C SER A 5 -7.21 -28.03 -32.05
N ASP A 6 -6.08 -28.58 -32.47
CA ASP A 6 -5.05 -29.19 -31.64
C ASP A 6 -4.24 -28.07 -30.95
N GLU A 7 -4.93 -27.20 -30.19
CA GLU A 7 -4.25 -26.14 -29.44
C GLU A 7 -3.37 -26.80 -28.37
N PRO A 8 -2.06 -26.45 -28.33
CA PRO A 8 -1.16 -27.03 -27.36
C PRO A 8 -1.66 -26.71 -25.95
N VAL A 9 -1.71 -27.73 -25.09
CA VAL A 9 -2.16 -27.60 -23.70
C VAL A 9 -1.00 -27.78 -22.72
N LEU A 10 -1.11 -27.11 -21.57
CA LEU A 10 -0.25 -27.29 -20.41
C LEU A 10 -0.99 -28.12 -19.36
N LEU A 11 -0.29 -29.08 -18.77
CA LEU A 11 -0.78 -29.85 -17.62
C LEU A 11 0.09 -29.54 -16.40
N PHE A 12 -0.52 -29.32 -15.24
CA PHE A 12 0.14 -29.19 -13.93
C PHE A 12 -0.88 -29.48 -12.82
N THR A 13 -0.44 -29.52 -11.56
CA THR A 13 -1.32 -29.70 -10.40
C THR A 13 -1.41 -28.39 -9.61
N VAL A 14 -2.61 -27.86 -9.38
CA VAL A 14 -2.82 -26.68 -8.52
C VAL A 14 -3.58 -27.10 -7.28
N ASP A 15 -3.00 -26.88 -6.10
CA ASP A 15 -3.65 -27.16 -4.82
C ASP A 15 -4.21 -28.60 -4.72
N GLY A 16 -3.50 -29.56 -5.31
CA GLY A 16 -3.86 -30.98 -5.36
C GLY A 16 -4.77 -31.39 -6.52
N VAL A 17 -5.26 -30.44 -7.33
CA VAL A 17 -6.15 -30.68 -8.46
C VAL A 17 -5.36 -30.70 -9.77
N ALA A 18 -5.54 -31.73 -10.59
CA ALA A 18 -4.97 -31.78 -11.93
C ALA A 18 -5.65 -30.75 -12.84
N THR A 19 -4.86 -29.88 -13.46
CA THR A 19 -5.34 -28.74 -14.24
C THR A 19 -4.76 -28.79 -15.65
N THR A 20 -5.63 -28.59 -16.64
CA THR A 20 -5.25 -28.48 -18.06
C THR A 20 -5.69 -27.11 -18.58
N VAL A 21 -4.79 -26.36 -19.21
CA VAL A 21 -5.07 -25.02 -19.78
C VAL A 21 -4.38 -24.84 -21.14
N PRO A 22 -4.85 -23.91 -21.99
CA PRO A 22 -4.16 -23.58 -23.24
C PRO A 22 -2.73 -23.05 -23.02
N ASP A 23 -1.81 -23.40 -23.92
CA ASP A 23 -0.44 -22.86 -23.99
C ASP A 23 -0.37 -21.63 -24.92
N ASP A 24 -0.96 -20.53 -24.48
CA ASP A 24 -1.07 -19.26 -25.23
C ASP A 24 -0.08 -18.18 -24.74
N GLY A 25 0.91 -18.58 -23.94
CA GLY A 25 1.97 -17.68 -23.45
C GLY A 25 1.62 -16.90 -22.18
N ALA A 26 0.48 -17.18 -21.54
CA ALA A 26 0.09 -16.52 -20.30
C ALA A 26 1.06 -16.68 -19.13
N SER A 27 0.99 -15.73 -18.21
CA SER A 27 1.66 -15.84 -16.91
C SER A 27 0.94 -16.85 -16.01
N LEU A 28 1.65 -17.42 -15.04
CA LEU A 28 1.05 -18.28 -14.03
C LEU A 28 -0.02 -17.54 -13.23
N LEU A 29 0.15 -16.24 -12.96
CA LEU A 29 -0.86 -15.47 -12.22
C LEU A 29 -2.19 -15.38 -12.98
N GLU A 30 -2.12 -15.08 -14.26
CA GLU A 30 -3.29 -15.00 -15.14
C GLU A 30 -3.99 -16.35 -15.23
N VAL A 31 -3.23 -17.42 -15.44
CA VAL A 31 -3.78 -18.78 -15.44
C VAL A 31 -4.51 -19.07 -14.14
N LEU A 32 -3.90 -18.78 -13.00
CA LEU A 32 -4.49 -19.04 -11.68
C LEU A 32 -5.77 -18.21 -11.47
N ARG A 33 -5.73 -16.90 -11.71
CA ARG A 33 -6.86 -16.00 -11.40
C ARG A 33 -7.96 -16.05 -12.45
N ASP A 34 -7.63 -15.80 -13.71
CA ASP A 34 -8.63 -15.52 -14.75
C ASP A 34 -9.15 -16.79 -15.44
N ARG A 35 -8.42 -17.92 -15.39
CA ARG A 35 -8.85 -19.17 -16.06
C ARG A 35 -9.44 -20.22 -15.13
N ILE A 36 -8.92 -20.30 -13.91
CA ILE A 36 -9.32 -21.33 -12.96
C ILE A 36 -9.85 -20.78 -11.62
N GLY A 37 -9.99 -19.46 -11.48
CA GLY A 37 -10.66 -18.81 -10.33
C GLY A 37 -9.90 -18.88 -9.00
N VAL A 38 -8.59 -19.13 -9.02
CA VAL A 38 -7.73 -19.18 -7.83
C VAL A 38 -7.22 -17.78 -7.48
N HIS A 39 -7.92 -17.12 -6.57
CA HIS A 39 -7.68 -15.71 -6.18
C HIS A 39 -6.76 -15.53 -4.97
N GLY A 40 -6.19 -16.60 -4.41
CA GLY A 40 -5.23 -16.54 -3.31
C GLY A 40 -4.02 -15.65 -3.65
N PRO A 41 -3.32 -15.89 -4.78
CA PRO A 41 -2.30 -14.98 -5.30
C PRO A 41 -2.93 -13.68 -5.79
N LYS A 42 -2.45 -12.53 -5.28
CA LYS A 42 -3.02 -11.21 -5.62
C LYS A 42 -2.26 -10.50 -6.73
N ASP A 43 -2.97 -9.85 -7.65
CA ASP A 43 -2.38 -8.95 -8.64
C ASP A 43 -2.17 -7.54 -8.04
N GLY A 44 -0.93 -7.23 -7.62
CA GLY A 44 -0.60 -5.89 -7.11
C GLY A 44 0.24 -5.01 -8.05
N CYS A 45 1.24 -5.61 -8.70
CA CYS A 45 2.14 -4.89 -9.61
C CYS A 45 2.33 -5.64 -10.94
N SER A 46 1.46 -6.60 -11.28
CA SER A 46 1.65 -7.37 -12.51
C SER A 46 1.78 -6.42 -13.72
N PRO A 47 2.67 -6.71 -14.66
CA PRO A 47 3.61 -7.85 -14.74
C PRO A 47 5.03 -7.51 -14.25
N GLN A 48 5.20 -6.61 -13.27
CA GLN A 48 6.52 -6.11 -12.84
C GLN A 48 7.30 -7.12 -11.97
N GLY A 49 6.60 -8.00 -11.25
CA GLY A 49 7.23 -9.02 -10.38
C GLY A 49 7.93 -8.47 -9.13
N GLN A 50 7.51 -7.30 -8.65
CA GLN A 50 8.26 -6.53 -7.65
C GLN A 50 7.65 -6.51 -6.23
N CYS A 51 6.33 -6.69 -6.08
CA CYS A 51 5.65 -6.58 -4.80
C CYS A 51 5.54 -7.90 -4.01
N GLY A 52 5.65 -9.05 -4.68
CA GLY A 52 5.52 -10.38 -4.05
C GLY A 52 4.10 -10.82 -3.66
N CYS A 53 3.06 -10.03 -3.95
CA CYS A 53 1.68 -10.39 -3.58
C CYS A 53 1.14 -11.65 -4.27
N CYS A 54 1.67 -11.98 -5.45
CA CYS A 54 1.30 -13.17 -6.22
C CYS A 54 2.24 -14.37 -5.98
N THR A 55 2.91 -14.43 -4.84
CA THR A 55 3.81 -15.54 -4.53
C THR A 55 3.04 -16.85 -4.34
N VAL A 56 3.48 -17.89 -5.05
CA VAL A 56 3.03 -19.29 -4.94
C VAL A 56 4.23 -20.20 -4.68
N LEU A 57 4.01 -21.46 -4.33
CA LEU A 57 5.07 -22.49 -4.35
C LEU A 57 5.01 -23.26 -5.66
N VAL A 58 6.15 -23.46 -6.29
CA VAL A 58 6.35 -24.37 -7.43
C VAL A 58 7.30 -25.47 -6.95
N ASP A 59 6.81 -26.71 -6.87
CA ASP A 59 7.51 -27.84 -6.24
C ASP A 59 8.06 -27.48 -4.84
N GLY A 60 7.24 -26.78 -4.03
CA GLY A 60 7.61 -26.34 -2.68
C GLY A 60 8.51 -25.09 -2.61
N ALA A 61 9.00 -24.57 -3.73
CA ALA A 61 9.85 -23.38 -3.76
C ALA A 61 9.05 -22.10 -4.11
N PRO A 62 9.19 -21.00 -3.35
CA PRO A 62 8.47 -19.76 -3.63
C PRO A 62 8.82 -19.15 -5.00
N ARG A 63 7.81 -18.77 -5.78
CA ARG A 63 7.90 -18.13 -7.09
C ARG A 63 6.86 -17.01 -7.23
N VAL A 64 7.24 -15.93 -7.91
CA VAL A 64 6.37 -14.79 -8.22
C VAL A 64 5.59 -15.11 -9.49
N ALA A 65 4.27 -15.28 -9.38
CA ALA A 65 3.46 -15.85 -10.47
C ALA A 65 3.32 -14.92 -11.70
N CYS A 66 3.25 -13.59 -11.53
CA CYS A 66 3.00 -12.66 -12.64
C CYS A 66 4.13 -12.57 -13.67
N VAL A 67 5.36 -12.94 -13.30
CA VAL A 67 6.53 -12.96 -14.19
C VAL A 67 6.99 -14.38 -14.53
N THR A 68 6.23 -15.39 -14.09
CA THR A 68 6.50 -16.80 -14.39
C THR A 68 5.61 -17.24 -15.54
N PRO A 69 6.13 -17.49 -16.76
CA PRO A 69 5.33 -18.05 -17.84
C PRO A 69 4.77 -19.43 -17.46
N ALA A 70 3.47 -19.66 -17.70
CA ALA A 70 2.81 -20.91 -17.30
C ALA A 70 3.48 -22.15 -17.91
N ARG A 71 3.93 -22.06 -19.17
CA ARG A 71 4.67 -23.15 -19.84
C ARG A 71 5.95 -23.59 -19.12
N ARG A 72 6.58 -22.72 -18.32
CA ARG A 72 7.79 -23.08 -17.56
C ARG A 72 7.50 -23.94 -16.34
N VAL A 73 6.23 -24.04 -15.94
CA VAL A 73 5.79 -24.85 -14.81
C VAL A 73 4.89 -26.01 -15.23
N ALA A 74 4.89 -26.36 -16.52
CA ALA A 74 4.24 -27.58 -16.99
C ALA A 74 4.82 -28.81 -16.28
N GLY A 75 3.95 -29.73 -15.86
CA GLY A 75 4.25 -30.95 -15.11
C GLY A 75 4.59 -30.72 -13.63
N LYS A 76 4.46 -29.49 -13.12
CA LYS A 76 4.85 -29.12 -11.75
C LYS A 76 3.67 -29.10 -10.79
N VAL A 77 3.98 -29.10 -9.49
CA VAL A 77 2.99 -28.87 -8.42
C VAL A 77 3.02 -27.40 -8.02
N ILE A 78 1.88 -26.74 -8.12
CA ILE A 78 1.64 -25.38 -7.71
C ILE A 78 0.83 -25.42 -6.41
N THR A 79 1.34 -24.76 -5.36
CA THR A 79 0.62 -24.61 -4.09
C THR A 79 0.45 -23.12 -3.80
N THR A 80 -0.79 -22.67 -3.73
CA THR A 80 -1.16 -21.31 -3.31
C THR A 80 -1.33 -21.25 -1.80
N VAL A 81 -1.70 -20.08 -1.25
CA VAL A 81 -2.06 -19.98 0.17
C VAL A 81 -3.22 -20.93 0.53
N ASP A 82 -4.13 -21.18 -0.41
CA ASP A 82 -5.30 -22.02 -0.19
C ASP A 82 -4.96 -23.51 -0.25
N GLY A 83 -3.89 -23.90 -0.96
CA GLY A 83 -3.38 -25.28 -1.00
C GLY A 83 -2.42 -25.66 0.14
N LEU A 84 -2.08 -24.72 1.04
CA LEU A 84 -1.29 -25.06 2.22
C LEU A 84 -2.05 -26.05 3.13
N PRO A 85 -1.35 -26.92 3.88
CA PRO A 85 -1.99 -27.76 4.90
C PRO A 85 -2.86 -26.93 5.84
N ALA A 86 -4.04 -27.44 6.19
CA ALA A 86 -5.07 -26.65 6.88
C ALA A 86 -4.58 -26.11 8.24
N ASP A 87 -3.83 -26.90 9.00
CA ASP A 87 -3.20 -26.53 10.26
C ASP A 87 -2.13 -25.43 10.09
N VAL A 88 -1.30 -25.54 9.05
CA VAL A 88 -0.30 -24.52 8.70
C VAL A 88 -0.98 -23.21 8.30
N ARG A 89 -1.99 -23.29 7.43
CA ARG A 89 -2.75 -22.13 6.95
C ARG A 89 -3.46 -21.42 8.09
N GLN A 90 -4.14 -22.17 8.96
CA GLN A 90 -4.86 -21.62 10.11
C GLN A 90 -3.90 -21.01 11.14
N GLY A 91 -2.79 -21.70 11.46
CA GLY A 91 -1.80 -21.18 12.40
C GLY A 91 -1.20 -19.84 11.96
N TRP A 92 -0.91 -19.68 10.66
CA TRP A 92 -0.45 -18.40 10.12
C TRP A 92 -1.53 -17.31 10.21
N ALA A 93 -2.76 -17.65 9.86
CA ALA A 93 -3.89 -16.71 9.90
C ALA A 93 -4.14 -16.18 11.33
N GLU A 94 -4.12 -17.08 12.31
CA GLU A 94 -4.30 -16.75 13.73
C GLU A 94 -3.15 -15.91 14.28
N ALA A 95 -1.90 -16.31 14.03
CA ALA A 95 -0.74 -15.58 14.53
C ALA A 95 -0.62 -14.16 13.95
N LEU A 96 -0.93 -13.99 12.66
CA LEU A 96 -0.97 -12.68 12.01
C LEU A 96 -2.13 -11.83 12.54
N CYS A 97 -3.32 -12.41 12.74
CA CYS A 97 -4.44 -11.69 13.33
C CYS A 97 -4.12 -11.22 14.77
N ALA A 98 -3.55 -12.10 15.58
CA ALA A 98 -3.19 -11.85 16.97
C ALA A 98 -2.08 -10.79 17.13
N SER A 99 -1.13 -10.75 16.20
CA SER A 99 -0.02 -9.78 16.26
C SER A 99 -0.35 -8.46 15.54
N GLY A 100 -1.51 -8.34 14.89
CA GLY A 100 -1.82 -7.23 13.99
C GLY A 100 -0.96 -7.23 12.72
N GLY A 101 -0.41 -8.38 12.33
CA GLY A 101 0.44 -8.60 11.15
C GLY A 101 -0.32 -8.59 9.82
N SER A 102 -1.64 -8.37 9.83
CA SER A 102 -2.47 -8.20 8.64
C SER A 102 -3.50 -7.09 8.86
N GLN A 103 -3.24 -5.90 8.30
CA GLN A 103 -4.20 -4.79 8.26
C GLN A 103 -5.12 -4.94 7.04
N CYS A 104 -4.74 -4.38 5.88
CA CYS A 104 -5.58 -4.48 4.68
C CYS A 104 -5.72 -5.92 4.15
N GLY A 105 -4.71 -6.77 4.38
CA GLY A 105 -4.71 -8.19 3.99
C GLY A 105 -4.25 -8.49 2.57
N PHE A 106 -3.94 -7.48 1.74
CA PHE A 106 -3.69 -7.72 0.31
C PHE A 106 -2.36 -8.43 0.03
N CYS A 107 -1.29 -8.04 0.73
CA CYS A 107 0.02 -8.70 0.57
C CYS A 107 0.15 -10.01 1.34
N THR A 108 -0.75 -10.25 2.30
CA THR A 108 -0.61 -11.27 3.32
C THR A 108 -0.61 -12.70 2.75
N PRO A 109 -1.46 -13.08 1.78
CA PRO A 109 -1.41 -14.40 1.16
C PRO A 109 -0.02 -14.80 0.65
N GLY A 110 0.62 -13.92 -0.14
CA GLY A 110 1.96 -14.18 -0.66
C GLY A 110 3.02 -14.27 0.44
N ILE A 111 2.88 -13.46 1.50
CA ILE A 111 3.77 -13.49 2.67
C ILE A 111 3.61 -14.81 3.43
N VAL A 112 2.37 -15.26 3.68
CA VAL A 112 2.08 -16.56 4.33
C VAL A 112 2.70 -17.69 3.52
N THR A 113 2.49 -17.74 2.21
CA THR A 113 3.09 -18.76 1.34
C THR A 113 4.62 -18.76 1.43
N ARG A 114 5.26 -17.58 1.43
CA ARG A 114 6.71 -17.43 1.54
C ARG A 114 7.24 -17.90 2.90
N LEU A 115 6.60 -17.48 3.99
CA LEU A 115 7.03 -17.80 5.36
C LEU A 115 6.73 -19.27 5.73
N ALA A 116 5.64 -19.84 5.24
CA ALA A 116 5.35 -21.27 5.38
C ALA A 116 6.46 -22.13 4.75
N ALA A 117 6.91 -21.77 3.54
CA ALA A 117 8.04 -22.45 2.89
C ALA A 117 9.37 -22.26 3.65
N LEU A 118 9.62 -21.06 4.18
CA LEU A 118 10.79 -20.83 5.03
C LEU A 118 10.75 -21.72 6.27
N ARG A 119 9.60 -21.76 6.96
CA ARG A 119 9.41 -22.55 8.18
C ARG A 119 9.57 -24.05 7.92
N ALA A 120 8.98 -24.56 6.84
CA ALA A 120 9.15 -25.95 6.44
C ALA A 120 10.63 -26.29 6.16
N LYS A 121 11.36 -25.38 5.51
CA LYS A 121 12.79 -25.57 5.20
C LYS A 121 13.69 -25.55 6.44
N THR A 122 13.38 -24.71 7.44
CA THR A 122 14.23 -24.53 8.63
C THR A 122 13.76 -25.30 9.86
N GLY A 123 12.64 -26.03 9.77
CA GLY A 123 12.00 -26.63 10.94
C GLY A 123 11.54 -25.59 11.97
N GLY A 124 11.26 -24.35 11.54
CA GLY A 124 10.84 -23.24 12.41
C GLY A 124 11.93 -22.57 13.24
N THR A 125 13.21 -22.89 12.98
CA THR A 125 14.35 -22.33 13.74
C THR A 125 14.99 -21.08 13.12
N ALA A 126 14.35 -20.48 12.10
CA ALA A 126 14.93 -19.32 11.42
C ALA A 126 14.97 -18.10 12.35
N ASP A 127 16.11 -17.40 12.37
CA ASP A 127 16.24 -16.14 13.10
C ASP A 127 15.53 -14.98 12.38
N HIS A 128 15.37 -13.84 13.08
CA HIS A 128 14.74 -12.66 12.49
C HIS A 128 15.47 -12.19 11.23
N ALA A 129 16.80 -12.28 11.16
CA ALA A 129 17.56 -11.88 9.98
C ALA A 129 17.21 -12.74 8.75
N GLN A 130 16.99 -14.04 8.92
CA GLN A 130 16.50 -14.96 7.89
C GLN A 130 15.06 -14.63 7.48
N VAL A 131 14.18 -14.30 8.43
CA VAL A 131 12.80 -13.87 8.17
C VAL A 131 12.79 -12.57 7.35
N HIS A 132 13.53 -11.54 7.77
CA HIS A 132 13.67 -10.28 7.04
C HIS A 132 14.23 -10.50 5.62
N ARG A 133 15.24 -11.38 5.45
CA ARG A 133 15.76 -11.75 4.12
C ARG A 133 14.70 -12.43 3.26
N ALA A 134 13.87 -13.30 3.83
CA ALA A 134 12.79 -13.95 3.09
C ALA A 134 11.73 -12.94 2.62
N LEU A 135 11.46 -11.92 3.43
CA LEU A 135 10.52 -10.83 3.17
C LEU A 135 11.06 -9.76 2.19
N GLN A 136 12.35 -9.75 1.84
CA GLN A 136 12.90 -8.80 0.85
C GLN A 136 12.18 -8.87 -0.51
N ALA A 137 11.67 -10.04 -0.89
CA ALA A 137 10.90 -10.24 -2.11
C ALA A 137 9.47 -9.64 -2.06
N HIS A 138 9.04 -9.18 -0.88
CA HIS A 138 7.72 -8.61 -0.64
C HIS A 138 7.79 -7.10 -0.43
N LEU A 139 6.65 -6.45 -0.65
CA LEU A 139 6.32 -5.13 -0.14
C LEU A 139 5.11 -5.24 0.78
N CYS A 140 5.12 -4.47 1.85
CA CYS A 140 3.98 -4.24 2.72
C CYS A 140 4.00 -2.76 3.07
N ARG A 141 2.88 -2.06 2.81
CA ARG A 141 2.76 -0.63 3.09
C ARG A 141 2.16 -0.34 4.47
N CYS A 142 1.49 -1.32 5.05
CA CYS A 142 0.61 -1.14 6.20
C CYS A 142 1.27 -1.48 7.53
N THR A 143 2.04 -2.56 7.63
CA THR A 143 2.38 -3.17 8.94
C THR A 143 3.73 -2.76 9.51
N GLY A 144 4.56 -2.07 8.73
CA GLY A 144 5.95 -1.77 9.12
C GLY A 144 6.83 -3.02 9.34
N TRP A 145 6.42 -4.18 8.83
CA TRP A 145 7.12 -5.48 8.92
C TRP A 145 7.20 -6.11 10.31
N GLN A 146 7.31 -5.31 11.37
CA GLN A 146 7.54 -5.77 12.73
C GLN A 146 6.43 -6.72 13.22
N THR A 147 5.16 -6.37 13.02
CA THR A 147 4.03 -7.22 13.44
C THR A 147 3.93 -8.53 12.65
N ILE A 148 4.55 -8.61 11.47
CA ILE A 148 4.68 -9.87 10.69
C ILE A 148 5.78 -10.74 11.29
N VAL A 149 6.88 -10.16 11.77
CA VAL A 149 7.95 -10.88 12.46
C VAL A 149 7.47 -11.36 13.83
N GLU A 150 6.71 -10.56 14.56
CA GLU A 150 6.06 -10.98 15.81
C GLU A 150 5.12 -12.18 15.58
N ALA A 151 4.37 -12.21 14.46
CA ALA A 151 3.55 -13.36 14.10
C ALA A 151 4.37 -14.62 13.78
N TRP A 152 5.59 -14.48 13.27
CA TRP A 152 6.51 -15.61 13.08
C TRP A 152 6.90 -16.25 14.42
N ASP A 153 7.21 -15.42 15.42
CA ASP A 153 7.58 -15.88 16.77
C ASP A 153 6.39 -16.52 17.50
N ASN A 154 5.19 -15.95 17.33
CA ASN A 154 3.97 -16.40 18.00
C ASN A 154 3.25 -17.56 17.28
N LEU A 155 3.84 -18.15 16.24
CA LEU A 155 3.18 -19.21 15.49
C LEU A 155 2.95 -20.46 16.37
N GLY A 156 1.69 -20.88 16.51
CA GLY A 156 1.29 -21.99 17.37
C GLY A 156 1.03 -21.62 18.82
N VAL A 157 1.15 -20.33 19.17
CA VAL A 157 0.71 -19.79 20.45
C VAL A 157 -0.76 -19.41 20.34
N SER A 158 -1.62 -19.99 21.20
CA SER A 158 -3.03 -19.62 21.25
C SER A 158 -3.18 -18.16 21.72
N PRO A 159 -3.76 -17.27 20.91
CA PRO A 159 -3.96 -15.90 21.32
C PRO A 159 -5.09 -15.81 22.36
N PRO A 160 -5.09 -14.76 23.21
CA PRO A 160 -6.22 -14.49 24.09
C PRO A 160 -7.49 -14.20 23.28
N ALA A 161 -8.66 -14.45 23.87
CA ALA A 161 -9.93 -14.09 23.27
C ALA A 161 -10.00 -12.56 23.04
N ARG A 162 -10.52 -12.17 21.88
CA ARG A 162 -10.50 -10.78 21.42
C ARG A 162 -11.81 -10.44 20.70
N ASP A 163 -12.32 -9.24 20.93
CA ASP A 163 -13.49 -8.72 20.22
C ASP A 163 -13.10 -8.23 18.82
N LEU A 164 -13.30 -9.08 17.82
CA LEU A 164 -12.97 -8.75 16.42
C LEU A 164 -13.88 -7.67 15.81
N GLU A 165 -15.07 -7.44 16.36
CA GLU A 165 -15.94 -6.34 15.95
C GLU A 165 -15.38 -5.00 16.47
N ALA A 166 -14.93 -4.96 17.72
CA ALA A 166 -14.20 -3.79 18.25
C ALA A 166 -12.90 -3.53 17.49
N ALA A 167 -12.15 -4.57 17.17
CA ALA A 167 -10.96 -4.49 16.33
C ALA A 167 -11.27 -3.93 14.93
N SER A 168 -12.36 -4.39 14.30
CA SER A 168 -12.81 -3.89 12.98
C SER A 168 -13.22 -2.41 13.04
N ARG A 169 -13.94 -1.99 14.10
CA ARG A 169 -14.25 -0.57 14.33
C ARG A 169 -13.00 0.27 14.53
N ARG A 170 -12.03 -0.20 15.33
CA ARG A 170 -10.73 0.46 15.53
C ARG A 170 -9.98 0.63 14.21
N ALA A 171 -9.95 -0.41 13.38
CA ALA A 171 -9.29 -0.41 12.09
C ALA A 171 -9.96 0.54 11.10
N ALA A 172 -11.30 0.61 11.11
CA ALA A 172 -12.06 1.52 10.28
C ALA A 172 -11.80 3.00 10.61
N ILE A 173 -11.65 3.34 11.90
CA ILE A 173 -11.26 4.70 12.34
C ILE A 173 -9.85 5.04 11.84
N GLU A 174 -8.90 4.11 11.95
CA GLU A 174 -7.51 4.35 11.52
C GLU A 174 -7.36 4.42 9.99
N GLY A 175 -8.10 3.59 9.26
CA GLY A 175 -8.09 3.51 7.81
C GLY A 175 -9.02 4.50 7.09
N ARG A 176 -9.93 5.16 7.83
CA ARG A 176 -11.00 6.05 7.31
C ARG A 176 -11.88 5.39 6.24
N THR A 177 -12.01 4.07 6.31
CA THR A 177 -12.81 3.25 5.40
C THR A 177 -13.35 2.06 6.17
N PRO A 178 -14.51 1.49 5.81
CA PRO A 178 -14.94 0.23 6.39
C PRO A 178 -13.84 -0.83 6.30
N GLN A 179 -13.56 -1.53 7.39
CA GLN A 179 -12.56 -2.59 7.46
C GLN A 179 -13.03 -3.74 8.35
N ARG A 180 -12.46 -4.92 8.11
CA ARG A 180 -12.63 -6.13 8.90
C ARG A 180 -11.28 -6.57 9.46
N VAL A 181 -11.31 -7.13 10.66
CA VAL A 181 -10.15 -7.75 11.30
C VAL A 181 -10.51 -9.18 11.65
N GLY A 182 -9.74 -10.13 11.11
CA GLY A 182 -9.94 -11.55 11.37
C GLY A 182 -8.89 -12.42 10.66
N PRO A 183 -8.75 -13.70 11.05
CA PRO A 183 -7.83 -14.64 10.41
C PRO A 183 -8.06 -14.76 8.89
N GLU A 184 -9.30 -14.68 8.43
CA GLU A 184 -9.67 -14.75 7.02
C GLU A 184 -9.08 -13.60 6.19
N VAL A 185 -8.88 -12.43 6.79
CA VAL A 185 -8.22 -11.28 6.13
C VAL A 185 -6.76 -11.61 5.81
N ALA A 186 -6.07 -12.32 6.71
CA ALA A 186 -4.69 -12.77 6.48
C ALA A 186 -4.58 -13.78 5.33
N LEU A 187 -5.66 -14.52 5.06
CA LEU A 187 -5.80 -15.43 3.92
C LEU A 187 -6.35 -14.72 2.66
N GLY A 188 -6.35 -13.39 2.64
CA GLY A 188 -6.74 -12.60 1.48
C GLY A 188 -8.24 -12.55 1.23
N ARG A 189 -9.07 -12.83 2.24
CA ARG A 189 -10.55 -12.73 2.19
C ARG A 189 -11.06 -11.37 2.66
N GLY A 190 -10.31 -10.31 2.33
CA GLY A 190 -10.64 -8.91 2.61
C GLY A 190 -11.78 -8.33 1.75
N GLY A 191 -12.31 -9.09 0.79
CA GLY A 191 -13.38 -8.62 -0.10
C GLY A 191 -12.91 -7.63 -1.17
N PHE A 192 -11.65 -7.75 -1.62
CA PHE A 192 -11.09 -6.96 -2.71
C PHE A 192 -11.97 -7.09 -3.96
N ALA A 193 -12.32 -5.97 -4.57
CA ALA A 193 -13.37 -5.94 -5.59
C ALA A 193 -13.06 -6.87 -6.78
N GLU A 194 -11.80 -6.91 -7.22
CA GLU A 194 -11.42 -7.80 -8.33
C GLU A 194 -11.70 -9.28 -8.02
N ASP A 195 -11.50 -9.71 -6.78
CA ASP A 195 -11.70 -11.11 -6.38
C ASP A 195 -13.18 -11.51 -6.25
N THR A 196 -14.09 -10.53 -6.25
CA THR A 196 -15.55 -10.73 -6.11
C THR A 196 -16.32 -10.50 -7.38
N ALA A 197 -15.63 -10.22 -8.50
CA ALA A 197 -16.27 -9.97 -9.79
C ALA A 197 -17.06 -11.21 -10.27
N PRO A 198 -18.23 -11.02 -10.90
CA PRO A 198 -19.00 -12.08 -11.51
C PRO A 198 -18.19 -12.85 -12.56
N GLU A 199 -18.45 -14.15 -12.67
CA GLU A 199 -17.90 -14.97 -13.73
C GLU A 199 -18.36 -14.45 -15.11
N GLY A 200 -17.46 -14.43 -16.09
CA GLY A 200 -17.76 -13.95 -17.44
C GLY A 200 -17.85 -12.41 -17.58
N ALA A 201 -17.48 -11.66 -16.54
CA ALA A 201 -17.34 -10.21 -16.63
C ALA A 201 -16.27 -9.82 -17.68
N LEU A 202 -16.60 -8.83 -18.52
CA LEU A 202 -15.64 -8.20 -19.42
C LEU A 202 -14.57 -7.46 -18.62
N VAL A 203 -13.39 -7.28 -19.21
CA VAL A 203 -12.27 -6.57 -18.58
C VAL A 203 -11.98 -5.27 -19.32
N ALA A 204 -11.97 -4.17 -18.58
CA ALA A 204 -11.66 -2.83 -19.06
C ALA A 204 -10.34 -2.33 -18.47
N VAL A 205 -9.44 -1.86 -19.34
CA VAL A 205 -8.17 -1.21 -18.97
C VAL A 205 -8.04 0.14 -19.65
N PRO A 206 -7.30 1.12 -19.07
CA PRO A 206 -7.18 2.44 -19.71
C PRO A 206 -6.42 2.35 -21.04
N ASN A 207 -6.83 3.12 -22.05
CA ASN A 207 -6.13 3.27 -23.32
C ASN A 207 -5.04 4.36 -23.20
N PRO A 208 -3.80 4.15 -23.71
CA PRO A 208 -2.73 5.18 -23.71
C PRO A 208 -3.12 6.54 -24.27
N THR A 209 -4.00 6.58 -25.28
CA THR A 209 -4.42 7.83 -25.93
C THR A 209 -5.71 8.41 -25.33
N GLY A 210 -6.18 7.87 -24.21
CA GLY A 210 -7.44 8.22 -23.59
C GLY A 210 -8.58 7.22 -23.88
N GLY A 211 -9.52 7.11 -22.95
CA GLY A 211 -10.61 6.14 -23.00
C GLY A 211 -10.24 4.76 -22.41
N TRP A 212 -11.00 3.74 -22.82
CA TRP A 212 -10.94 2.40 -22.23
C TRP A 212 -10.96 1.33 -23.32
N ILE A 213 -10.15 0.30 -23.15
CA ILE A 213 -10.19 -0.92 -23.96
C ILE A 213 -10.94 -1.97 -23.16
N VAL A 214 -12.00 -2.52 -23.76
CA VAL A 214 -12.82 -3.59 -23.17
C VAL A 214 -12.60 -4.88 -23.97
N ALA A 215 -12.36 -6.00 -23.28
CA ALA A 215 -12.12 -7.30 -23.90
C ALA A 215 -12.63 -8.45 -23.00
N GLU A 216 -12.61 -9.68 -23.50
CA GLU A 216 -13.04 -10.85 -22.72
C GLU A 216 -12.04 -11.23 -21.62
N THR A 217 -10.75 -10.91 -21.82
CA THR A 217 -9.69 -11.23 -20.87
C THR A 217 -8.79 -10.02 -20.61
N LEU A 218 -8.15 -10.00 -19.44
CA LEU A 218 -7.17 -8.97 -19.09
C LEU A 218 -5.97 -8.96 -20.07
N THR A 219 -5.56 -10.12 -20.55
CA THR A 219 -4.47 -10.25 -21.54
C THR A 219 -4.85 -9.65 -22.88
N GLU A 220 -6.05 -9.95 -23.37
CA GLU A 220 -6.54 -9.34 -24.59
C GLU A 220 -6.66 -7.82 -24.44
N ALA A 221 -7.24 -7.34 -23.34
CA ALA A 221 -7.38 -5.92 -23.05
C ALA A 221 -6.02 -5.21 -23.02
N ARG A 222 -5.02 -5.78 -22.33
CA ARG A 222 -3.65 -5.24 -22.26
C ARG A 222 -2.94 -5.27 -23.61
N ARG A 223 -3.09 -6.34 -24.39
CA ARG A 223 -2.53 -6.47 -25.74
C ARG A 223 -3.10 -5.42 -26.69
N LEU A 224 -4.42 -5.25 -26.68
CA LEU A 224 -5.12 -4.25 -27.50
C LEU A 224 -4.79 -2.82 -27.06
N ALA A 225 -4.59 -2.58 -25.77
CA ALA A 225 -4.12 -1.28 -25.28
C ALA A 225 -2.70 -0.94 -25.72
N GLY A 226 -1.91 -1.91 -26.21
CA GLY A 226 -0.55 -1.68 -26.70
C GLY A 226 0.42 -1.11 -25.65
N LYS A 227 0.05 -1.18 -24.36
CA LYS A 227 0.83 -0.59 -23.26
C LYS A 227 2.10 -1.38 -23.02
N VAL A 228 3.24 -0.76 -23.29
CA VAL A 228 4.54 -1.25 -22.83
C VAL A 228 4.74 -0.76 -21.41
N GLN A 229 4.91 -1.69 -20.47
CA GLN A 229 5.12 -1.34 -19.07
C GLN A 229 6.39 -0.51 -18.88
N GLY A 230 6.24 0.59 -18.17
CA GLY A 230 7.30 1.49 -17.78
C GLY A 230 8.37 0.81 -16.91
N ARG A 231 9.54 1.44 -16.86
CA ARG A 231 10.67 1.00 -16.03
C ARG A 231 11.00 2.06 -14.99
N ARG A 232 11.81 1.67 -14.01
CA ARG A 232 12.42 2.60 -13.06
C ARG A 232 13.31 3.61 -13.79
N THR A 233 13.26 4.88 -13.40
CA THR A 233 14.25 5.89 -13.79
C THR A 233 15.47 5.88 -12.86
N THR A 234 16.60 6.37 -13.37
CA THR A 234 17.80 6.65 -12.56
C THR A 234 17.87 8.12 -12.13
N VAL A 235 16.89 8.93 -12.52
CA VAL A 235 16.76 10.33 -12.11
C VAL A 235 16.33 10.39 -10.65
N ASN A 236 16.97 11.24 -9.87
CA ASN A 236 16.58 11.45 -8.47
C ASN A 236 15.31 12.29 -8.40
N ALA A 237 14.50 12.06 -7.36
CA ALA A 237 13.40 12.96 -7.03
C ALA A 237 13.96 14.32 -6.58
N GLU A 238 13.65 15.38 -7.32
CA GLU A 238 14.03 16.75 -6.97
C GLU A 238 12.76 17.56 -6.64
N PRO A 239 12.71 18.26 -5.49
CA PRO A 239 11.58 19.12 -5.18
C PRO A 239 11.37 20.22 -6.24
N PRO A 240 10.17 20.31 -6.86
CA PRO A 240 9.94 21.19 -8.01
C PRO A 240 9.72 22.66 -7.62
N ILE A 241 9.28 22.93 -6.39
CA ILE A 241 8.91 24.29 -5.95
C ILE A 241 10.13 24.97 -5.32
N GLY A 242 10.38 26.21 -5.75
CA GLY A 242 11.43 27.06 -5.19
C GLY A 242 11.02 27.65 -3.83
N MET A 243 12.01 27.86 -2.95
CA MET A 243 11.79 28.40 -1.61
C MET A 243 11.09 29.77 -1.61
N PRO A 244 10.15 30.03 -0.67
CA PRO A 244 9.69 31.39 -0.40
C PRO A 244 10.83 32.27 0.15
N GLU A 245 10.78 33.56 -0.14
CA GLU A 245 11.70 34.56 0.41
C GLU A 245 11.46 34.79 1.91
N GLY A 246 12.53 34.82 2.70
CA GLY A 246 12.45 35.16 4.12
C GLY A 246 13.65 34.66 4.93
N ASP A 247 13.78 35.18 6.14
CA ASP A 247 14.76 34.72 7.13
C ASP A 247 14.16 33.56 7.94
N TRP A 248 14.54 32.33 7.58
CA TRP A 248 13.97 31.11 8.13
C TRP A 248 14.91 30.46 9.16
N VAL A 249 14.35 29.96 10.27
CA VAL A 249 15.10 29.10 11.20
C VAL A 249 15.17 27.65 10.73
N ALA A 250 14.19 27.23 9.93
CA ALA A 250 14.19 25.94 9.26
C ALA A 250 13.42 26.04 7.94
N THR A 251 13.81 25.20 6.99
CA THR A 251 13.24 25.13 5.64
C THR A 251 12.98 23.68 5.26
N LEU A 252 11.97 23.46 4.43
CA LEU A 252 11.57 22.14 3.99
C LEU A 252 11.09 22.18 2.53
N ARG A 253 11.54 21.22 1.73
CA ARG A 253 11.17 21.01 0.34
C ARG A 253 10.92 19.53 0.08
N THR A 254 9.77 19.21 -0.48
CA THR A 254 9.34 17.84 -0.78
C THR A 254 9.01 17.70 -2.26
N SER A 255 9.23 16.51 -2.82
CA SER A 255 8.70 16.11 -4.12
C SER A 255 7.32 15.46 -3.97
N TRP A 256 6.68 15.09 -5.08
CA TRP A 256 5.52 14.20 -5.07
C TRP A 256 5.87 12.87 -4.41
N VAL A 257 4.94 12.35 -3.60
CA VAL A 257 5.08 11.02 -2.98
C VAL A 257 3.90 10.16 -3.35
N GLU A 258 4.19 8.96 -3.82
CA GLU A 258 3.20 7.93 -4.14
C GLU A 258 2.71 7.25 -2.85
N PRO A 259 1.38 7.20 -2.59
CA PRO A 259 0.83 6.45 -1.46
C PRO A 259 1.26 4.98 -1.39
N ALA A 260 1.56 4.38 -2.54
CA ALA A 260 2.19 3.07 -2.68
C ALA A 260 1.35 1.91 -2.08
N TYR A 261 0.03 2.05 -2.06
CA TYR A 261 -0.88 0.94 -1.73
C TYR A 261 -0.74 -0.17 -2.77
N LEU A 262 -0.82 -1.43 -2.34
CA LEU A 262 -0.44 -2.57 -3.18
C LEU A 262 -1.55 -3.05 -4.13
N GLU A 263 -2.81 -2.92 -3.71
CA GLU A 263 -3.97 -3.20 -4.56
C GLU A 263 -4.21 -2.00 -5.48
N ALA A 264 -3.92 -2.13 -6.78
CA ALA A 264 -4.23 -1.07 -7.73
C ALA A 264 -5.74 -0.76 -7.76
N ASP A 265 -6.14 0.37 -8.33
CA ASP A 265 -7.55 0.73 -8.49
C ASP A 265 -8.25 -0.32 -9.33
N ALA A 266 -9.19 -1.01 -8.69
CA ALA A 266 -9.93 -2.10 -9.28
C ALA A 266 -11.35 -2.10 -8.72
N THR A 267 -12.32 -2.32 -9.60
CA THR A 267 -13.73 -2.45 -9.27
C THR A 267 -14.45 -3.23 -10.38
N TRP A 268 -15.72 -3.53 -10.18
CA TRP A 268 -16.60 -4.05 -11.22
C TRP A 268 -18.03 -3.55 -10.99
N CYS A 269 -18.85 -3.60 -12.03
CA CYS A 269 -20.27 -3.27 -11.95
C CYS A 269 -21.09 -4.20 -12.83
N GLU A 270 -22.31 -4.51 -12.39
CA GLU A 270 -23.37 -5.13 -13.21
C GLU A 270 -24.14 -4.04 -13.97
N PRO A 271 -24.80 -4.36 -15.11
CA PRO A 271 -25.66 -3.42 -15.80
C PRO A 271 -26.81 -2.94 -14.90
N GLY A 272 -27.02 -1.63 -14.81
CA GLY A 272 -28.00 -1.00 -13.94
C GLY A 272 -27.72 -1.11 -12.43
N GLY A 273 -26.53 -1.61 -12.05
CA GLY A 273 -26.12 -1.80 -10.66
C GLY A 273 -25.27 -0.65 -10.09
N GLU A 274 -24.84 -0.85 -8.85
CA GLU A 274 -23.84 0.00 -8.20
C GLU A 274 -22.46 -0.67 -8.22
N PRO A 275 -21.36 0.08 -8.48
CA PRO A 275 -20.02 -0.50 -8.50
C PRO A 275 -19.62 -1.12 -7.16
N ALA A 276 -18.89 -2.24 -7.22
CA ALA A 276 -18.24 -2.81 -6.06
C ALA A 276 -17.23 -1.81 -5.47
N SER A 277 -17.21 -1.65 -4.14
CA SER A 277 -16.30 -0.70 -3.49
C SER A 277 -14.83 -1.06 -3.76
N LEU A 278 -14.10 -0.14 -4.39
CA LEU A 278 -12.66 -0.24 -4.61
C LEU A 278 -11.81 -0.05 -3.34
N LEU A 279 -12.44 0.36 -2.23
CA LEU A 279 -11.77 0.56 -0.94
C LEU A 279 -11.73 -0.73 -0.14
N ALA A 280 -12.79 -1.54 -0.20
CA ALA A 280 -12.98 -2.80 0.53
C ALA A 280 -12.25 -2.81 1.88
N ASN A 281 -11.51 -3.87 2.20
CA ASN A 281 -10.54 -3.86 3.30
C ASN A 281 -9.18 -3.25 2.89
N GLY A 282 -8.97 -2.99 1.60
CA GLY A 282 -7.72 -2.57 0.97
C GLY A 282 -7.21 -1.21 1.43
N GLY A 283 -8.11 -0.25 1.67
CA GLY A 283 -7.75 1.14 1.91
C GLY A 283 -6.80 1.70 0.83
N ALA A 284 -6.34 2.94 1.02
CA ALA A 284 -5.36 3.54 0.10
C ALA A 284 -4.62 4.75 0.69
N PHE A 285 -4.69 4.95 2.01
CA PHE A 285 -4.15 6.13 2.67
C PHE A 285 -4.67 7.45 2.07
N GLY A 286 -5.93 7.43 1.60
CA GLY A 286 -6.60 8.51 0.87
C GLY A 286 -6.54 8.40 -0.67
N GLY A 287 -5.66 7.57 -1.23
CA GLY A 287 -5.29 7.61 -2.65
C GLY A 287 -6.33 7.05 -3.63
N LYS A 288 -7.38 6.39 -3.14
CA LYS A 288 -8.49 5.82 -3.93
C LYS A 288 -9.81 6.59 -3.78
N LEU A 289 -9.87 7.60 -2.90
CA LEU A 289 -11.14 8.25 -2.55
C LEU A 289 -11.81 8.95 -3.74
N ASP A 290 -11.01 9.46 -4.68
CA ASP A 290 -11.48 10.18 -5.87
C ASP A 290 -11.24 9.38 -7.16
N SER A 291 -11.09 8.06 -7.06
CA SER A 291 -10.79 7.21 -8.21
C SER A 291 -11.99 7.13 -9.17
N PRO A 292 -11.78 7.31 -10.50
CA PRO A 292 -12.87 7.31 -11.47
C PRO A 292 -13.36 5.90 -11.83
N VAL A 293 -12.68 4.85 -11.38
CA VAL A 293 -12.91 3.47 -11.86
C VAL A 293 -14.33 2.97 -11.59
N GLY A 294 -14.96 3.43 -10.51
CA GLY A 294 -16.35 3.06 -10.17
C GLY A 294 -17.34 3.58 -11.22
N GLU A 295 -17.30 4.87 -11.54
CA GLU A 295 -18.18 5.48 -12.54
C GLU A 295 -17.96 4.86 -13.93
N VAL A 296 -16.71 4.56 -14.26
CA VAL A 296 -16.34 3.89 -15.51
C VAL A 296 -16.92 2.48 -15.57
N ALA A 297 -16.84 1.71 -14.49
CA ALA A 297 -17.35 0.33 -14.45
C ALA A 297 -18.85 0.30 -14.69
N ARG A 298 -19.60 1.19 -14.02
CA ARG A 298 -21.04 1.34 -14.25
C ARG A 298 -21.35 1.69 -15.70
N ARG A 299 -20.71 2.75 -16.23
CA ARG A 299 -20.94 3.21 -17.61
C ARG A 299 -20.68 2.11 -18.63
N LEU A 300 -19.56 1.40 -18.50
CA LEU A 300 -19.20 0.33 -19.43
C LEU A 300 -20.11 -0.89 -19.28
N ALA A 301 -20.52 -1.24 -18.06
CA ALA A 301 -21.46 -2.34 -17.85
C ALA A 301 -22.82 -2.06 -18.51
N ASP A 302 -23.32 -0.83 -18.39
CA ASP A 302 -24.55 -0.38 -19.06
C ASP A 302 -24.40 -0.39 -20.59
N GLU A 303 -23.27 0.08 -21.12
CA GLU A 303 -22.97 0.13 -22.55
C GLU A 303 -22.89 -1.27 -23.19
N HIS A 304 -22.29 -2.23 -22.48
CA HIS A 304 -22.10 -3.60 -22.98
C HIS A 304 -23.23 -4.57 -22.59
N GLY A 305 -24.14 -4.19 -21.70
CA GLY A 305 -25.19 -5.07 -21.19
C GLY A 305 -24.64 -6.31 -20.47
N ARG A 306 -23.41 -6.24 -19.94
CA ARG A 306 -22.69 -7.32 -19.24
C ARG A 306 -21.92 -6.75 -18.05
N PRO A 307 -21.59 -7.57 -17.04
CA PRO A 307 -20.71 -7.12 -15.97
C PRO A 307 -19.35 -6.70 -16.54
N VAL A 308 -18.79 -5.59 -16.05
CA VAL A 308 -17.47 -5.09 -16.47
C VAL A 308 -16.59 -4.87 -15.25
N ARG A 309 -15.42 -5.49 -15.24
CA ARG A 309 -14.30 -5.22 -14.32
C ARG A 309 -13.44 -4.10 -14.89
N VAL A 310 -13.18 -3.06 -14.11
CA VAL A 310 -12.27 -1.96 -14.47
C VAL A 310 -11.00 -2.09 -13.65
N LEU A 311 -9.86 -2.23 -14.33
CA LEU A 311 -8.58 -2.53 -13.70
C LEU A 311 -7.51 -1.53 -14.15
N TRP A 312 -6.94 -0.81 -13.20
CA TRP A 312 -5.70 -0.05 -13.41
C TRP A 312 -4.49 -0.96 -13.23
N SER A 313 -3.50 -0.81 -14.11
CA SER A 313 -2.16 -1.33 -13.85
C SER A 313 -1.46 -0.46 -12.80
N ARG A 314 -0.35 -0.94 -12.24
CA ARG A 314 0.49 -0.13 -11.35
C ARG A 314 0.94 1.18 -12.02
N GLU A 315 1.26 1.14 -13.31
CA GLU A 315 1.63 2.33 -14.05
C GLU A 315 0.47 3.33 -14.17
N ASP A 316 -0.77 2.85 -14.36
CA ASP A 316 -1.95 3.71 -14.40
C ASP A 316 -2.19 4.40 -13.05
N VAL A 317 -2.01 3.68 -11.94
CA VAL A 317 -2.06 4.26 -10.58
C VAL A 317 -1.04 5.40 -10.43
N VAL A 318 0.19 5.20 -10.91
CA VAL A 318 1.23 6.23 -10.82
C VAL A 318 0.88 7.45 -11.65
N ARG A 319 0.40 7.26 -12.88
CA ARG A 319 0.13 8.35 -13.83
C ARG A 319 -1.15 9.13 -13.51
N HIS A 320 -2.17 8.45 -13.00
CA HIS A 320 -3.52 9.00 -12.87
C HIS A 320 -4.01 9.09 -11.43
N GLY A 321 -3.47 8.29 -10.52
CA GLY A 321 -3.80 8.35 -9.10
C GLY A 321 -3.16 9.58 -8.42
N PRO A 322 -3.79 10.13 -7.37
CA PRO A 322 -3.27 11.29 -6.66
C PRO A 322 -2.00 10.96 -5.88
N LYS A 323 -1.12 11.97 -5.78
CA LYS A 323 0.12 11.97 -5.00
C LYS A 323 0.05 12.99 -3.88
N ARG A 324 0.89 12.82 -2.84
CA ARG A 324 1.10 13.88 -1.85
C ARG A 324 1.67 15.10 -2.59
N PRO A 325 1.09 16.30 -2.45
CA PRO A 325 1.56 17.47 -3.19
C PRO A 325 2.99 17.85 -2.74
N PRO A 326 3.89 18.20 -3.68
CA PRO A 326 5.16 18.80 -3.34
C PRO A 326 4.95 20.18 -2.74
N LEU A 327 5.85 20.60 -1.87
CA LEU A 327 5.88 21.95 -1.30
C LEU A 327 7.29 22.44 -1.02
N ALA A 328 7.42 23.75 -0.83
CA ALA A 328 8.60 24.42 -0.30
C ALA A 328 8.17 25.42 0.76
N ALA A 329 8.79 25.39 1.93
CA ALA A 329 8.29 26.12 3.07
C ALA A 329 9.39 26.53 4.04
N GLY A 330 9.19 27.66 4.71
CA GLY A 330 10.09 28.19 5.72
C GLY A 330 9.31 28.67 6.95
N VAL A 331 9.94 28.57 8.12
CA VAL A 331 9.36 28.95 9.42
C VAL A 331 10.28 29.88 10.18
N ARG A 332 9.69 30.79 10.96
CA ARG A 332 10.36 31.77 11.82
C ARG A 332 10.39 31.30 13.29
N PRO A 333 11.20 31.93 14.16
CA PRO A 333 11.25 31.56 15.57
C PRO A 333 9.92 31.70 16.31
N ASP A 334 9.03 32.59 15.85
CA ASP A 334 7.71 32.82 16.44
C ASP A 334 6.63 31.84 15.97
N GLY A 335 7.00 30.85 15.14
CA GLY A 335 6.09 29.86 14.57
C GLY A 335 5.30 30.34 13.36
N THR A 336 5.49 31.59 12.90
CA THR A 336 4.94 32.05 11.63
C THR A 336 5.78 31.57 10.46
N GLY A 337 5.19 31.46 9.26
CA GLY A 337 5.93 30.95 8.11
C GLY A 337 5.23 31.18 6.78
N VAL A 338 5.84 30.67 5.72
CA VAL A 338 5.28 30.64 4.37
C VAL A 338 5.41 29.23 3.82
N ILE A 339 4.32 28.68 3.29
CA ILE A 339 4.30 27.41 2.55
C ILE A 339 3.88 27.70 1.12
N ARG A 340 4.74 27.36 0.16
CA ARG A 340 4.41 27.29 -1.27
C ARG A 340 4.10 25.84 -1.61
N VAL A 341 2.89 25.53 -2.04
CA VAL A 341 2.42 24.16 -2.27
C VAL A 341 1.83 24.02 -3.66
N ALA A 342 1.98 22.85 -4.29
CA ALA A 342 1.31 22.58 -5.55
C ALA A 342 -0.21 22.74 -5.40
N ARG A 343 -0.84 23.49 -6.31
CA ARG A 343 -2.28 23.75 -6.29
C ARG A 343 -3.07 22.45 -6.15
N THR A 344 -3.81 22.31 -5.06
CA THR A 344 -4.45 21.05 -4.69
C THR A 344 -5.76 21.35 -3.93
N PRO A 345 -6.92 20.87 -4.40
CA PRO A 345 -8.19 21.15 -3.73
C PRO A 345 -8.16 20.84 -2.22
N GLY A 346 -8.53 21.82 -1.39
CA GLY A 346 -8.59 21.70 0.07
C GLY A 346 -7.25 21.73 0.82
N ILE A 347 -6.11 21.87 0.13
CA ILE A 347 -4.79 21.82 0.80
C ILE A 347 -4.55 23.05 1.69
N VAL A 348 -5.01 24.22 1.28
CA VAL A 348 -4.89 25.47 2.04
C VAL A 348 -5.64 25.35 3.36
N ASP A 349 -6.90 24.91 3.32
CA ASP A 349 -7.73 24.73 4.52
C ASP A 349 -7.10 23.71 5.48
N ALA A 350 -6.58 22.59 4.95
CA ALA A 350 -5.90 21.58 5.76
C ALA A 350 -4.66 22.13 6.48
N ILE A 351 -3.84 22.93 5.80
CA ILE A 351 -2.64 23.55 6.39
C ILE A 351 -3.02 24.62 7.41
N VAL A 352 -3.91 25.56 7.03
CA VAL A 352 -4.28 26.71 7.87
C VAL A 352 -5.03 26.27 9.13
N ALA A 353 -5.86 25.23 9.04
CA ALA A 353 -6.56 24.67 10.20
C ALA A 353 -5.58 24.16 11.27
N TYR A 354 -4.44 23.61 10.87
CA TYR A 354 -3.40 23.12 11.79
C TYR A 354 -2.42 24.22 12.20
N ALA A 355 -1.97 25.04 11.25
CA ALA A 355 -0.93 26.04 11.43
C ALA A 355 -1.39 27.42 10.93
N PRO A 356 -2.29 28.11 11.68
CA PRO A 356 -2.86 29.39 11.26
C PRO A 356 -1.84 30.54 11.14
N GLY A 357 -0.63 30.37 11.69
CA GLY A 357 0.48 31.32 11.55
C GLY A 357 1.20 31.24 10.19
N PHE A 358 0.86 30.30 9.32
CA PHE A 358 1.46 30.17 8.00
C PHE A 358 0.63 30.89 6.92
N THR A 359 1.32 31.65 6.08
CA THR A 359 0.76 32.07 4.79
C THR A 359 0.94 30.94 3.78
N VAL A 360 -0.14 30.54 3.10
CA VAL A 360 -0.10 29.45 2.12
C VAL A 360 -0.27 30.02 0.71
N GLU A 361 0.70 29.73 -0.15
CA GLU A 361 0.72 30.13 -1.55
C GLU A 361 0.57 28.89 -2.44
N GLU A 362 -0.51 28.83 -3.22
CA GLU A 362 -0.66 27.78 -4.22
C GLU A 362 0.13 28.11 -5.50
N VAL A 363 0.87 27.13 -6.00
CA VAL A 363 1.69 27.24 -7.21
C VAL A 363 1.23 26.19 -8.21
N ASP A 364 1.08 26.58 -9.48
CA ASP A 364 0.85 25.64 -10.56
C ASP A 364 2.17 24.97 -10.96
N VAL A 365 2.23 23.64 -10.83
CA VAL A 365 3.43 22.84 -11.11
C VAL A 365 3.04 21.70 -12.05
N PRO A 366 3.68 21.54 -13.21
CA PRO A 366 3.50 20.36 -14.06
C PRO A 366 3.80 19.09 -13.27
N GLY A 367 2.87 18.14 -13.26
CA GLY A 367 3.06 16.90 -12.51
C GLY A 367 1.83 16.02 -12.47
N PRO A 368 1.94 14.85 -11.80
CA PRO A 368 0.80 13.97 -11.57
C PRO A 368 -0.25 14.63 -10.67
N PRO A 369 -1.51 14.14 -10.70
CA PRO A 369 -2.57 14.63 -9.83
C PRO A 369 -2.16 14.60 -8.35
N THR A 370 -2.69 15.53 -7.55
CA THR A 370 -2.45 15.64 -6.12
C THR A 370 -3.75 15.58 -5.32
N SER A 371 -3.67 15.24 -4.03
CA SER A 371 -4.83 15.27 -3.13
C SER A 371 -4.45 15.63 -1.71
N SER A 372 -5.26 16.50 -1.09
CA SER A 372 -5.20 16.84 0.34
C SER A 372 -5.76 15.75 1.24
N LYS A 373 -6.49 14.77 0.67
CA LYS A 373 -7.07 13.63 1.42
C LYS A 373 -6.05 12.53 1.72
N LEU A 374 -4.87 12.62 1.12
CA LEU A 374 -3.79 11.70 1.45
C LEU A 374 -3.35 11.90 2.89
N ARG A 375 -2.97 10.80 3.55
CA ARG A 375 -2.54 10.79 4.96
C ARG A 375 -1.69 12.00 5.26
N ALA A 376 -2.20 12.86 6.14
CA ALA A 376 -1.55 14.05 6.64
C ALA A 376 -0.94 15.01 5.59
N ALA A 377 -1.54 15.11 4.40
CA ALA A 377 -1.03 15.96 3.32
C ALA A 377 -1.05 17.46 3.69
N GLY A 378 0.10 18.13 3.56
CA GLY A 378 0.27 19.56 3.81
C GLY A 378 0.48 19.92 5.28
N TRP A 379 -0.38 19.44 6.18
CA TRP A 379 -0.28 19.82 7.59
C TRP A 379 0.84 19.09 8.35
N ALA A 380 1.26 17.90 7.90
CA ALA A 380 2.42 17.23 8.48
C ALA A 380 3.71 18.03 8.27
N GLU A 381 3.89 18.61 7.08
CA GLU A 381 5.03 19.46 6.75
C GLU A 381 5.02 20.74 7.60
N ALA A 382 3.84 21.35 7.80
CA ALA A 382 3.69 22.49 8.71
C ALA A 382 4.05 22.12 10.16
N ALA A 383 3.61 20.95 10.63
CA ALA A 383 3.93 20.44 11.96
C ALA A 383 5.43 20.18 12.14
N MET A 384 6.10 19.61 11.13
CA MET A 384 7.55 19.42 11.14
C MET A 384 8.28 20.75 11.31
N LEU A 385 7.92 21.76 10.52
CA LEU A 385 8.50 23.10 10.61
C LEU A 385 8.28 23.74 11.99
N LEU A 386 7.05 23.66 12.53
CA LEU A 386 6.76 24.14 13.88
C LEU A 386 7.62 23.44 14.94
N ALA A 387 7.85 22.13 14.79
CA ALA A 387 8.73 21.36 15.67
C ALA A 387 10.20 21.81 15.58
N ALA A 388 10.67 22.29 14.43
CA ALA A 388 12.02 22.87 14.33
C ALA A 388 12.12 24.27 14.97
N ALA A 389 11.06 25.07 14.93
CA ALA A 389 11.04 26.40 15.55
C ALA A 389 10.92 26.34 17.10
N GLY A 390 10.13 25.41 17.63
CA GLY A 390 9.78 25.34 19.06
C GLY A 390 10.24 24.07 19.80
N GLY A 391 10.94 23.15 19.13
CA GLY A 391 11.27 21.81 19.63
C GLY A 391 10.18 20.78 19.33
N ALA A 392 10.55 19.49 19.29
CA ALA A 392 9.60 18.40 19.06
C ALA A 392 8.58 18.33 20.21
N GLN A 393 7.34 18.69 19.91
CA GLN A 393 6.22 18.63 20.83
C GLN A 393 5.28 17.49 20.45
N GLU A 394 4.36 17.18 21.35
CA GLU A 394 3.22 16.34 21.05
C GLU A 394 2.46 16.91 19.84
N VAL A 395 2.16 16.04 18.88
CA VAL A 395 1.33 16.36 17.72
C VAL A 395 -0.11 16.02 18.06
N VAL A 396 -1.03 16.95 17.82
CA VAL A 396 -2.48 16.72 17.90
C VAL A 396 -3.04 16.78 16.48
N SER A 397 -3.50 15.65 15.93
CA SER A 397 -4.09 15.62 14.60
C SER A 397 -5.40 16.41 14.55
N PRO A 398 -5.85 16.85 13.35
CA PRO A 398 -7.15 17.49 13.19
C PRO A 398 -8.35 16.67 13.70
N ASP A 399 -8.22 15.34 13.77
CA ASP A 399 -9.27 14.45 14.32
C ASP A 399 -9.17 14.27 15.85
N GLY A 400 -8.18 14.88 16.49
CA GLY A 400 -7.99 14.88 17.94
C GLY A 400 -7.06 13.78 18.48
N GLY A 401 -6.51 12.92 17.64
CA GLY A 401 -5.51 11.93 18.05
C GLY A 401 -4.19 12.61 18.42
N ARG A 402 -3.50 12.10 19.44
CA ARG A 402 -2.25 12.67 19.95
C ARG A 402 -1.11 11.69 19.81
N ALA A 403 0.06 12.17 19.44
CA ALA A 403 1.26 11.35 19.43
C ALA A 403 2.53 12.15 19.70
N SER A 404 3.51 11.48 20.29
CA SER A 404 4.89 11.96 20.34
C SER A 404 5.83 10.88 19.84
N ALA A 405 6.98 11.28 19.31
CA ALA A 405 8.00 10.34 18.87
C ALA A 405 9.39 10.88 19.16
N ARG A 406 10.33 9.96 19.38
CA ARG A 406 11.76 10.27 19.52
C ARG A 406 12.63 9.16 18.94
N ILE A 407 13.84 9.53 18.54
CA ILE A 407 14.84 8.59 18.03
C ILE A 407 15.85 8.30 19.14
N GLU A 408 16.00 7.03 19.51
CA GLU A 408 16.89 6.60 20.59
C GLU A 408 17.54 5.26 20.23
N GLY A 409 18.88 5.19 20.24
CA GLY A 409 19.61 3.94 19.98
C GLY A 409 19.31 3.28 18.63
N GLY A 410 19.00 4.07 17.59
CA GLY A 410 18.62 3.55 16.27
C GLY A 410 17.19 3.00 16.19
N ARG A 411 16.33 3.34 17.17
CA ARG A 411 14.92 2.95 17.25
C ARG A 411 14.01 4.16 17.17
N ILE A 412 12.78 3.93 16.74
CA ILE A 412 11.70 4.92 16.78
C ILE A 412 10.81 4.57 17.97
N LEU A 413 10.77 5.44 18.98
CA LEU A 413 9.90 5.28 20.14
C LEU A 413 8.71 6.21 19.96
N VAL A 414 7.50 5.66 20.05
CA VAL A 414 6.23 6.35 19.80
C VAL A 414 5.32 6.19 21.00
N THR A 415 4.69 7.28 21.43
CA THR A 415 3.53 7.24 22.32
C THR A 415 2.32 7.74 21.56
N VAL A 416 1.19 7.04 21.65
CA VAL A 416 -0.06 7.42 20.97
C VAL A 416 -1.25 7.38 21.92
N GLU A 417 -2.05 8.44 21.93
CA GLU A 417 -3.35 8.53 22.60
C GLU A 417 -4.43 8.79 21.53
N ALA A 418 -5.44 7.93 21.44
CA ALA A 418 -6.42 7.97 20.36
C ALA A 418 -7.87 7.88 20.89
N GLY A 419 -8.12 8.51 22.04
CA GLY A 419 -9.37 8.36 22.81
C GLY A 419 -9.49 6.98 23.45
N THR A 420 -10.72 6.52 23.67
CA THR A 420 -10.96 5.16 24.21
C THR A 420 -10.33 4.08 23.32
N VAL A 421 -9.51 3.22 23.90
CA VAL A 421 -8.88 2.10 23.17
C VAL A 421 -9.90 0.97 22.92
N LEU A 422 -10.43 0.92 21.70
CA LEU A 422 -11.34 -0.16 21.28
C LEU A 422 -10.64 -1.52 21.11
N ASP A 423 -9.40 -1.50 20.60
CA ASP A 423 -8.56 -2.68 20.39
C ASP A 423 -7.09 -2.25 20.32
N GLU A 424 -6.30 -2.63 21.32
CA GLU A 424 -4.91 -2.19 21.44
C GLU A 424 -4.02 -2.76 20.33
N ILE A 425 -4.25 -4.02 19.91
CA ILE A 425 -3.47 -4.70 18.87
C ILE A 425 -3.58 -3.96 17.52
N VAL A 426 -4.80 -3.58 17.13
CA VAL A 426 -5.03 -2.82 15.89
C VAL A 426 -4.45 -1.42 16.02
N LEU A 427 -4.71 -0.70 17.11
CA LEU A 427 -4.17 0.65 17.29
C LEU A 427 -2.65 0.66 17.21
N ARG A 428 -1.99 -0.26 17.92
CA ARG A 428 -0.55 -0.45 17.89
C ARG A 428 -0.05 -0.79 16.48
N SER A 429 -0.68 -1.75 15.79
CA SER A 429 -0.29 -2.12 14.43
C SER A 429 -0.38 -0.95 13.45
N TYR A 430 -1.47 -0.17 13.54
CA TYR A 430 -1.67 1.02 12.70
C TYR A 430 -0.67 2.13 13.00
N ALA A 431 -0.31 2.35 14.27
CA ALA A 431 0.75 3.26 14.68
C ALA A 431 2.13 2.81 14.15
N VAL A 432 2.48 1.51 14.23
CA VAL A 432 3.71 0.97 13.62
C VAL A 432 3.72 1.22 12.11
N GLY A 433 2.59 1.00 11.45
CA GLY A 433 2.41 1.29 10.02
C GLY A 433 2.63 2.75 9.66
N ALA A 434 2.03 3.65 10.44
CA ALA A 434 2.17 5.09 10.28
C ALA A 434 3.61 5.55 10.49
N ALA A 435 4.29 5.05 11.51
CA ALA A 435 5.70 5.31 11.77
C ALA A 435 6.60 4.82 10.63
N HIS A 436 6.34 3.63 10.08
CA HIS A 436 7.06 3.10 8.93
C HIS A 436 6.92 3.99 7.69
N MET A 437 5.70 4.44 7.38
CA MET A 437 5.47 5.35 6.25
C MET A 437 6.13 6.72 6.46
N ALA A 438 6.11 7.24 7.69
CA ALA A 438 6.76 8.51 8.02
C ALA A 438 8.29 8.42 7.88
N PHE A 439 8.88 7.33 8.39
CA PHE A 439 10.30 7.06 8.22
C PHE A 439 10.68 6.97 6.74
N GLY A 440 9.91 6.21 5.93
CA GLY A 440 10.14 6.10 4.49
C GLY A 440 10.02 7.45 3.78
N TRP A 441 8.98 8.23 4.08
CA TRP A 441 8.79 9.57 3.52
C TRP A 441 9.98 10.50 3.77
N VAL A 442 10.51 10.54 4.98
CA VAL A 442 11.64 11.41 5.30
C VAL A 442 12.95 10.89 4.68
N THR A 443 13.11 9.59 4.52
CA THR A 443 14.43 8.99 4.21
C THR A 443 14.62 8.54 2.76
N SER A 444 13.57 8.12 2.07
CA SER A 444 13.72 7.41 0.79
C SER A 444 12.61 7.62 -0.22
N GLU A 445 11.41 8.02 0.20
CA GLU A 445 10.27 8.09 -0.71
C GLU A 445 10.14 9.43 -1.40
N GLY A 446 9.98 9.37 -2.72
CA GLY A 446 9.78 10.51 -3.60
C GLY A 446 9.72 10.03 -5.05
N LEU A 447 9.06 10.81 -5.89
CA LEU A 447 9.00 10.56 -7.33
C LEU A 447 9.87 11.53 -8.10
N ALA A 448 10.62 11.01 -9.06
CA ALA A 448 11.20 11.81 -10.13
C ALA A 448 10.10 12.19 -11.13
N VAL A 449 9.90 13.49 -11.28
CA VAL A 449 8.97 14.10 -12.24
C VAL A 449 9.78 15.08 -13.08
N ASP A 450 9.65 14.98 -14.40
CA ASP A 450 10.37 15.88 -15.31
C ASP A 450 9.69 17.25 -15.45
N ALA A 451 10.30 18.14 -16.24
CA ALA A 451 9.81 19.51 -16.42
C ALA A 451 8.43 19.58 -17.12
N ASP A 452 8.05 18.54 -17.85
CA ASP A 452 6.75 18.43 -18.52
C ASP A 452 5.68 17.79 -17.61
N GLY A 453 6.06 17.41 -16.38
CA GLY A 453 5.18 16.80 -15.40
C GLY A 453 5.04 15.28 -15.54
N ALA A 454 5.86 14.64 -16.38
CA ALA A 454 5.81 13.19 -16.55
C ALA A 454 6.58 12.47 -15.44
N VAL A 455 5.94 11.47 -14.85
CA VAL A 455 6.55 10.64 -13.79
C VAL A 455 7.53 9.63 -14.42
N GLY A 456 8.77 9.64 -13.94
CA GLY A 456 9.81 8.69 -14.37
C GLY A 456 9.82 7.37 -13.58
N ASP A 457 9.29 7.38 -12.36
CA ASP A 457 9.24 6.21 -11.47
C ASP A 457 7.94 5.42 -11.64
N LEU A 458 7.95 4.40 -12.49
CA LEU A 458 6.74 3.66 -12.87
C LEU A 458 6.62 2.25 -12.23
N THR A 459 7.58 1.88 -11.39
CA THR A 459 7.64 0.56 -10.77
C THR A 459 7.51 0.66 -9.27
N ILE A 460 6.83 -0.28 -8.62
CA ILE A 460 6.52 -0.12 -7.20
C ILE A 460 7.74 -0.05 -6.28
N ARG A 461 8.89 -0.62 -6.69
CA ARG A 461 10.14 -0.53 -5.94
C ARG A 461 10.87 0.80 -6.14
N SER A 462 10.54 1.57 -7.18
CA SER A 462 11.20 2.86 -7.42
C SER A 462 10.64 3.98 -6.54
N PHE A 463 9.50 3.77 -5.86
CA PHE A 463 8.92 4.78 -4.95
C PHE A 463 9.68 4.95 -3.63
N GLY A 464 10.66 4.08 -3.35
CA GLY A 464 11.49 4.19 -2.15
C GLY A 464 10.93 3.55 -0.88
N VAL A 465 9.80 2.84 -0.91
CA VAL A 465 9.21 2.22 0.29
C VAL A 465 10.23 1.34 1.03
N PRO A 466 10.49 1.58 2.34
CA PRO A 466 11.52 0.84 3.07
C PRO A 466 11.26 -0.67 3.10
N ARG A 467 12.32 -1.46 2.91
CA ARG A 467 12.24 -2.92 2.99
C ARG A 467 12.22 -3.35 4.45
N ALA A 468 11.83 -4.60 4.70
CA ALA A 468 11.88 -5.20 6.02
C ALA A 468 13.26 -5.08 6.68
N VAL A 469 14.35 -5.17 5.90
CA VAL A 469 15.73 -5.07 6.42
C VAL A 469 16.20 -3.64 6.69
N ASP A 470 15.51 -2.63 6.14
CA ASP A 470 15.91 -1.22 6.29
C ASP A 470 14.97 -0.46 7.24
N THR A 471 13.89 -1.10 7.69
CA THR A 471 12.95 -0.49 8.63
C THR A 471 13.52 -0.61 10.04
N PRO A 472 13.71 0.50 10.77
CA PRO A 472 14.19 0.45 12.15
C PRO A 472 13.15 -0.22 13.06
N LEU A 473 13.55 -0.61 14.26
CA LEU A 473 12.60 -1.08 15.27
C LEU A 473 11.68 0.09 15.68
N ILE A 474 10.39 -0.18 15.73
CA ILE A 474 9.36 0.79 16.11
C ILE A 474 8.66 0.28 17.38
N GLU A 475 8.88 0.97 18.49
CA GLU A 475 8.24 0.68 19.76
C GLU A 475 7.09 1.66 19.95
N VAL A 476 5.88 1.14 20.17
CA VAL A 476 4.67 1.93 20.35
C VAL A 476 4.10 1.66 21.72
N ASP A 477 3.96 2.73 22.50
CA ASP A 477 3.22 2.77 23.75
C ASP A 477 1.83 3.36 23.50
N VAL A 478 0.79 2.60 23.82
CA VAL A 478 -0.61 3.00 23.64
C VAL A 478 -1.13 3.54 24.98
N VAL A 479 -1.51 4.81 24.98
CA VAL A 479 -2.10 5.48 26.14
C VAL A 479 -3.61 5.52 25.97
N ASP A 480 -4.33 5.07 27.00
CA ASP A 480 -5.79 5.16 27.02
C ASP A 480 -6.23 6.61 27.29
N GLY A 481 -7.02 7.16 26.37
CA GLY A 481 -7.49 8.53 26.41
C GLY A 481 -8.94 8.65 26.85
N GLN A 482 -9.32 9.83 27.33
CA GLN A 482 -10.72 10.15 27.61
C GLN A 482 -11.44 10.56 26.33
N GLY A 483 -12.71 10.17 26.18
CA GLY A 483 -13.55 10.56 25.04
C GLY A 483 -13.60 9.53 23.90
N PRO A 484 -14.30 9.85 22.80
CA PRO A 484 -14.54 8.91 21.71
C PRO A 484 -13.24 8.46 21.04
N ALA A 485 -13.22 7.24 20.51
CA ALA A 485 -12.10 6.75 19.73
C ALA A 485 -11.92 7.59 18.44
N VAL A 486 -10.70 8.06 18.20
CA VAL A 486 -10.34 8.92 17.06
C VAL A 486 -9.11 8.36 16.31
N ASN A 487 -8.80 8.91 15.14
CA ASN A 487 -7.64 8.49 14.35
C ASN A 487 -6.32 8.86 15.05
N GLY A 488 -5.51 7.86 15.42
CA GLY A 488 -4.18 8.07 16.01
C GLY A 488 -3.05 8.00 14.97
N SER A 489 -3.25 7.28 13.86
CA SER A 489 -2.22 7.03 12.85
C SER A 489 -1.67 8.29 12.22
N ASP A 490 -2.51 9.28 11.95
CA ASP A 490 -2.05 10.51 11.28
C ASP A 490 -1.23 11.40 12.25
N ALA A 491 -1.54 11.37 13.56
CA ALA A 491 -0.72 11.99 14.59
C ALA A 491 0.64 11.28 14.70
N VAL A 492 0.64 9.94 14.74
CA VAL A 492 1.87 9.13 14.78
C VAL A 492 2.74 9.37 13.55
N PHE A 493 2.16 9.36 12.36
CA PHE A 493 2.88 9.62 11.11
C PHE A 493 3.61 10.98 11.19
N THR A 494 2.91 12.01 11.64
CA THR A 494 3.46 13.37 11.71
C THR A 494 4.52 13.51 12.81
N ALA A 495 4.28 12.94 14.00
CA ALA A 495 5.24 12.95 15.10
C ALA A 495 6.54 12.23 14.72
N VAL A 496 6.45 11.07 14.07
CA VAL A 496 7.62 10.31 13.60
C VAL A 496 8.34 11.04 12.48
N ALA A 497 7.62 11.64 11.52
CA ALA A 497 8.25 12.43 10.46
C ALA A 497 9.06 13.60 11.04
N ALA A 498 8.50 14.33 12.00
CA ALA A 498 9.21 15.39 12.71
C ALA A 498 10.42 14.87 13.49
N ALA A 499 10.27 13.78 14.26
CA ALA A 499 11.36 13.21 15.05
C ALA A 499 12.53 12.72 14.19
N VAL A 500 12.24 12.01 13.08
CA VAL A 500 13.27 11.55 12.13
C VAL A 500 13.94 12.74 11.45
N TRP A 501 13.17 13.73 10.98
CA TRP A 501 13.71 14.90 10.31
C TRP A 501 14.61 15.75 11.22
N LEU A 502 14.19 15.98 12.47
CA LEU A 502 14.99 16.64 13.50
C LEU A 502 16.26 15.85 13.81
N HIS A 503 16.16 14.53 13.96
CA HIS A 503 17.31 13.66 14.21
C HIS A 503 18.37 13.75 13.10
N LYS A 504 17.92 13.92 11.85
CA LYS A 504 18.80 14.08 10.68
C LYS A 504 19.34 15.51 10.50
N GLY A 505 19.12 16.41 11.46
CA GLY A 505 19.61 17.79 11.41
C GLY A 505 18.81 18.70 10.47
N THR A 506 17.49 18.46 10.37
CA THR A 506 16.54 19.30 9.60
C THR A 506 16.98 19.61 8.16
N PRO A 507 17.26 18.58 7.34
CA PRO A 507 17.65 18.79 5.95
C PRO A 507 16.54 19.51 5.16
N GLU A 508 16.92 20.50 4.35
CA GLU A 508 15.97 21.25 3.52
C GLU A 508 15.22 20.32 2.57
N ARG A 509 15.88 19.34 1.97
CA ARG A 509 15.32 18.52 0.89
C ARG A 509 14.98 17.12 1.39
N LEU A 510 13.76 16.68 1.12
CA LEU A 510 13.33 15.30 1.30
C LEU A 510 13.12 14.59 -0.06
N PRO A 511 13.44 13.29 -0.17
CA PRO A 511 13.96 12.42 0.89
C PRO A 511 15.45 12.69 1.25
N ALA A 512 15.81 12.50 2.53
CA ALA A 512 17.12 12.85 3.11
C ALA A 512 18.10 11.67 3.24
N GLY A 513 17.89 10.58 2.50
CA GLY A 513 18.71 9.37 2.55
C GLY A 513 18.35 8.42 3.69
N MET A 514 18.60 7.12 3.47
CA MET A 514 18.28 6.03 4.38
C MET A 514 19.10 6.04 5.68
N GLY A 515 18.54 5.46 6.74
CA GLY A 515 19.17 5.29 8.04
C GLY A 515 18.73 6.33 9.08
N LEU A 516 18.80 5.94 10.35
CA LEU A 516 18.68 6.82 11.51
C LEU A 516 20.06 7.33 11.90
#